data_AF-A0A2S7Z3M4-F1
#
_entry.id   AF-A0A2S7Z3M4-F1
#
_cell.length_a   1.000
_cell.length_b   1.000
_cell.length_c   1.000
_cell.angle_alpha   90.00
_cell.angle_beta   90.00
_cell.angle_gamma   90.00
#
_symmetry.space_group_name_H-M   'P 1'
#
loop_
_entity.id
_entity.type
_entity.pdbx_description
1 polymer ?
#
loop_
_entity_poly.entity_id
_entity_poly.type
_entity_poly.pdbx_seq_one_letter_code
_entity_poly.pdbx_strand_id
1 'polypeptide(L)'
;MNKSFWQFTFICALFVSAVTTVLSLSGALSLPVLVFPVLSLVIPFMVRRLKNAKFNDDLPLHMGYHTYSWAWWTVFSFLHTPFSFNIGNGITKALLLFVVYFIVQVLIELCGLLGTKFFNRTHRWGMIDEALDIIGYVIPIPFLYIGSILHIDLQDPMVYFMYASSMNVNILFAELVLLLVSLLVFVFYLYPRDLAYKGVRLLRIVITAAMWLAMNAHILYGGYIPEFILSLVPTVFPTYQGNPLVFITPAILEAGMIGVAVIIGALVERGIISQRRESI
;
A
#
# COMPACT_ATOMS: atom_id res chain seq x y z
N MET A 1 -3.32 -21.65 13.68
CA MET A 1 -4.11 -20.68 12.88
C MET A 1 -5.56 -21.10 12.98
N ASN A 2 -6.45 -20.23 13.47
CA ASN A 2 -7.78 -20.63 13.95
C ASN A 2 -8.73 -21.00 12.79
N LYS A 3 -9.54 -22.05 12.94
CA LYS A 3 -10.58 -22.50 12.00
C LYS A 3 -11.51 -21.34 11.61
N SER A 4 -11.78 -20.45 12.56
CA SER A 4 -12.60 -19.25 12.37
C SER A 4 -12.03 -18.32 11.28
N PHE A 5 -10.72 -18.06 11.25
CA PHE A 5 -10.09 -17.19 10.23
C PHE A 5 -10.37 -17.69 8.81
N TRP A 6 -10.16 -18.99 8.57
CA TRP A 6 -10.41 -19.57 7.25
C TRP A 6 -11.88 -19.51 6.86
N GLN A 7 -12.81 -19.70 7.81
CA GLN A 7 -14.24 -19.55 7.54
C GLN A 7 -14.59 -18.12 7.14
N PHE A 8 -14.07 -17.13 7.87
CA PHE A 8 -14.25 -15.72 7.53
C PHE A 8 -13.70 -15.41 6.13
N THR A 9 -12.45 -15.77 5.88
CA THR A 9 -11.79 -15.50 4.59
C THR A 9 -12.52 -16.15 3.43
N PHE A 10 -13.02 -17.37 3.61
CA PHE A 10 -13.76 -18.05 2.55
C PHE A 10 -15.11 -17.37 2.26
N ILE A 11 -15.83 -16.96 3.29
CA ILE A 11 -17.11 -16.24 3.14
C ILE A 11 -16.88 -14.89 2.46
N CYS A 12 -15.88 -14.14 2.92
CA CYS A 12 -15.49 -12.86 2.33
C CYS A 12 -15.10 -13.05 0.86
N ALA A 13 -14.15 -13.94 0.58
CA ALA A 13 -13.67 -14.21 -0.77
C ALA A 13 -14.79 -14.61 -1.73
N LEU A 14 -15.71 -15.47 -1.30
CA LEU A 14 -16.85 -15.92 -2.11
C LEU A 14 -17.78 -14.76 -2.46
N PHE A 15 -18.09 -13.90 -1.49
CA PHE A 15 -18.98 -12.78 -1.71
C PHE A 15 -18.33 -11.68 -2.57
N VAL A 16 -17.08 -11.33 -2.26
CA VAL A 16 -16.30 -10.34 -3.01
C VAL A 16 -16.11 -10.78 -4.45
N SER A 17 -15.71 -12.03 -4.69
CA SER A 17 -15.47 -12.54 -6.04
C SER A 17 -16.75 -12.60 -6.87
N ALA A 18 -17.88 -12.98 -6.26
CA ALA A 18 -19.19 -12.98 -6.94
C ALA A 18 -19.57 -11.58 -7.41
N VAL A 19 -19.56 -10.59 -6.49
CA VAL A 19 -19.91 -9.20 -6.81
C VAL A 19 -18.96 -8.62 -7.85
N THR A 20 -17.65 -8.83 -7.69
CA THR A 20 -16.64 -8.29 -8.62
C THR A 20 -16.76 -8.91 -10.01
N THR A 21 -17.07 -10.21 -10.11
CA THR A 21 -17.31 -10.88 -11.40
C THR A 21 -18.50 -10.27 -12.13
N VAL A 22 -19.62 -10.05 -11.43
CA VAL A 22 -20.81 -9.44 -12.01
C VAL A 22 -20.53 -8.00 -12.48
N LEU A 23 -19.82 -7.21 -11.68
CA LEU A 23 -19.44 -5.84 -12.03
C LEU A 23 -18.47 -5.78 -13.22
N SER A 24 -17.53 -6.73 -13.29
CA SER A 24 -16.57 -6.82 -14.40
C SER A 24 -17.26 -7.18 -15.71
N LEU A 25 -18.22 -8.13 -15.66
CA LEU A 25 -18.99 -8.54 -16.84
C LEU A 25 -20.01 -7.48 -17.30
N SER A 26 -20.51 -6.63 -16.40
CA SER A 26 -21.47 -5.56 -16.75
C SER A 26 -20.80 -4.31 -17.32
N GLY A 27 -19.47 -4.24 -17.34
CA GLY A 27 -18.72 -3.05 -17.74
C GLY A 27 -18.83 -1.88 -16.76
N ALA A 28 -19.47 -2.07 -15.61
CA ALA A 28 -19.72 -1.05 -14.60
C ALA A 28 -18.57 -0.95 -13.58
N LEU A 29 -17.33 -0.94 -14.08
CA LEU A 29 -16.08 -0.98 -13.30
C LEU A 29 -15.83 0.28 -12.45
N SER A 30 -16.65 1.34 -12.59
CA SER A 30 -16.63 2.54 -11.75
C SER A 30 -17.52 2.46 -10.49
N LEU A 31 -18.35 1.43 -10.35
CA LEU A 31 -19.14 1.16 -9.13
C LEU A 31 -18.39 0.57 -7.92
N PRO A 32 -17.16 0.01 -8.00
CA PRO A 32 -16.40 -0.44 -6.82
C PRO A 32 -16.26 0.63 -5.72
N VAL A 33 -16.30 1.92 -6.08
CA VAL A 33 -16.28 3.06 -5.12
C VAL A 33 -17.51 3.09 -4.22
N LEU A 34 -18.68 2.77 -4.77
CA LEU A 34 -19.96 2.76 -4.05
C LEU A 34 -20.21 1.41 -3.36
N VAL A 35 -19.60 0.36 -3.91
CA VAL A 35 -19.64 -0.99 -3.36
C VAL A 35 -18.68 -1.10 -2.16
N PHE A 36 -17.61 -0.28 -2.09
CA PHE A 36 -16.67 -0.22 -0.97
C PHE A 36 -17.32 0.07 0.39
N PRO A 37 -18.10 1.15 0.61
CA PRO A 37 -18.75 1.41 1.89
C PRO A 37 -19.79 0.36 2.24
N VAL A 38 -20.52 -0.15 1.24
CA VAL A 38 -21.59 -1.13 1.46
C VAL A 38 -21.01 -2.48 1.88
N LEU A 39 -20.03 -3.00 1.16
CA LEU A 39 -19.44 -4.32 1.46
C LEU A 39 -18.53 -4.31 2.69
N SER A 40 -17.75 -3.24 2.88
CA SER A 40 -16.93 -3.06 4.08
C SER A 40 -17.76 -2.94 5.36
N LEU A 41 -19.06 -2.64 5.28
CA LEU A 41 -19.99 -2.61 6.42
C LEU A 41 -20.87 -3.87 6.53
N VAL A 42 -21.30 -4.45 5.40
CA VAL A 42 -22.20 -5.62 5.36
C VAL A 42 -21.50 -6.88 5.88
N ILE A 43 -20.26 -7.13 5.48
CA ILE A 43 -19.51 -8.32 5.92
C ILE A 43 -19.30 -8.32 7.44
N PRO A 44 -18.82 -7.22 8.06
CA PRO A 44 -18.81 -7.07 9.52
C PRO A 44 -20.13 -7.37 10.22
N PHE A 45 -21.23 -6.93 9.62
CA PHE A 45 -22.56 -7.10 10.18
C PHE A 45 -23.05 -8.54 10.08
N MET A 46 -22.81 -9.21 8.94
CA MET A 46 -23.10 -10.62 8.75
C MET A 46 -22.31 -11.50 9.72
N VAL A 47 -21.02 -11.19 9.92
CA VAL A 47 -20.14 -11.95 10.82
C VAL A 47 -20.47 -11.72 12.29
N ARG A 48 -20.87 -10.49 12.69
CA ARG A 48 -21.39 -10.22 14.04
C ARG A 48 -22.67 -10.98 14.38
N ARG A 49 -23.50 -11.31 13.38
CA ARG A 49 -24.71 -12.13 13.58
C ARG A 49 -24.43 -13.62 13.76
N LEU A 50 -23.23 -14.09 13.41
CA LEU A 50 -22.76 -15.47 13.68
C LEU A 50 -22.27 -15.63 15.14
N LYS A 51 -23.02 -15.09 16.12
CA LYS A 51 -22.71 -14.98 17.57
C LYS A 51 -22.18 -16.25 18.28
N ASN A 52 -22.19 -17.41 17.63
CA ASN A 52 -21.65 -18.67 18.16
C ASN A 52 -20.23 -19.01 17.68
N ALA A 53 -19.65 -18.23 16.77
CA ALA A 53 -18.27 -18.41 16.39
C ALA A 53 -17.41 -17.49 17.26
N LYS A 54 -16.55 -18.09 18.09
CA LYS A 54 -15.52 -17.46 18.94
C LYS A 54 -14.49 -16.68 18.12
N PHE A 55 -14.94 -15.70 17.35
CA PHE A 55 -14.12 -14.81 16.53
C PHE A 55 -13.46 -13.72 17.36
N ASN A 56 -14.07 -13.37 18.50
CA ASN A 56 -13.62 -12.26 19.36
C ASN A 56 -12.62 -12.71 20.43
N ASP A 57 -12.68 -13.96 20.87
CA ASP A 57 -11.97 -14.41 22.08
C ASP A 57 -10.59 -15.02 21.77
N ASP A 58 -10.42 -15.69 20.61
CA ASP A 58 -9.21 -16.46 20.30
C ASP A 58 -8.32 -15.83 19.21
N LEU A 59 -8.82 -14.83 18.47
CA LEU A 59 -8.03 -14.00 17.56
C LEU A 59 -8.44 -12.55 17.84
N PRO A 60 -7.55 -11.66 18.32
CA PRO A 60 -7.80 -10.23 18.33
C PRO A 60 -7.70 -9.72 16.89
N LEU A 61 -8.59 -10.22 16.02
CA LEU A 61 -8.81 -9.70 14.69
C LEU A 61 -9.56 -8.39 14.85
N HIS A 62 -8.85 -7.34 15.27
CA HIS A 62 -9.34 -6.00 15.05
C HIS A 62 -9.68 -5.89 13.56
N MET A 63 -10.89 -5.45 13.25
CA MET A 63 -11.48 -5.35 11.91
C MET A 63 -10.59 -4.65 10.86
N GLY A 64 -9.51 -3.99 11.30
CA GLY A 64 -8.52 -3.31 10.49
C GLY A 64 -7.88 -4.16 9.39
N TYR A 65 -7.62 -5.45 9.59
CA TYR A 65 -7.02 -6.27 8.51
C TYR A 65 -7.97 -6.46 7.32
N HIS A 66 -9.27 -6.66 7.59
CA HIS A 66 -10.26 -6.80 6.53
C HIS A 66 -10.53 -5.46 5.85
N THR A 67 -10.63 -4.37 6.62
CA THR A 67 -10.70 -3.01 6.08
C THR A 67 -9.48 -2.68 5.21
N TYR A 68 -8.28 -3.10 5.64
CA TYR A 68 -7.03 -2.93 4.90
C TYR A 68 -7.03 -3.76 3.61
N SER A 69 -7.34 -5.06 3.69
CA SER A 69 -7.50 -5.93 2.52
C SER A 69 -8.52 -5.39 1.52
N TRP A 70 -9.60 -4.75 2.00
CA TRP A 70 -10.55 -4.07 1.13
C TRP A 70 -10.03 -2.79 0.51
N ALA A 71 -9.34 -1.93 1.26
CA ALA A 71 -8.68 -0.76 0.69
C ALA A 71 -7.73 -1.16 -0.45
N TRP A 72 -7.01 -2.27 -0.26
CA TRP A 72 -6.16 -2.91 -1.27
C TRP A 72 -6.93 -3.39 -2.49
N TRP A 73 -8.02 -4.15 -2.28
CA TRP A 73 -8.90 -4.61 -3.36
C TRP A 73 -9.53 -3.47 -4.14
N THR A 74 -9.92 -2.40 -3.45
CA THR A 74 -10.49 -1.20 -4.03
C THR A 74 -9.45 -0.49 -4.90
N VAL A 75 -8.21 -0.30 -4.41
CA VAL A 75 -7.10 0.25 -5.23
C VAL A 75 -6.85 -0.64 -6.46
N PHE A 76 -6.77 -1.96 -6.29
CA PHE A 76 -6.60 -2.91 -7.40
C PHE A 76 -7.73 -2.81 -8.44
N SER A 77 -8.97 -2.67 -7.98
CA SER A 77 -10.16 -2.53 -8.84
C SER A 77 -10.24 -1.15 -9.51
N PHE A 78 -9.77 -0.09 -8.85
CA PHE A 78 -9.66 1.27 -9.38
C PHE A 78 -8.59 1.40 -10.47
N LEU A 79 -7.59 0.52 -10.48
CA LEU A 79 -6.42 0.60 -11.35
C LEU A 79 -6.57 -0.10 -12.72
N HIS A 80 -7.81 -0.44 -13.10
CA HIS A 80 -8.22 -0.74 -14.49
C HIS A 80 -7.39 -1.79 -15.26
N THR A 81 -6.99 -2.89 -14.61
CA THR A 81 -6.76 -4.15 -15.34
C THR A 81 -7.83 -5.16 -14.93
N PRO A 82 -9.07 -5.04 -15.46
CA PRO A 82 -9.98 -6.17 -15.38
C PRO A 82 -9.25 -7.35 -16.00
N PHE A 83 -9.19 -8.47 -15.27
CA PHE A 83 -8.66 -9.70 -15.84
C PHE A 83 -9.44 -9.95 -17.14
N SER A 84 -8.74 -9.92 -18.27
CA SER A 84 -9.37 -10.07 -19.57
C SER A 84 -8.96 -11.42 -20.13
N PHE A 85 -9.95 -12.28 -20.32
CA PHE A 85 -9.76 -13.59 -20.92
C PHE A 85 -10.49 -13.63 -22.24
N ASN A 86 -9.77 -14.03 -23.29
CA ASN A 86 -10.35 -14.22 -24.61
C ASN A 86 -10.94 -15.64 -24.70
N ILE A 87 -12.18 -15.78 -24.21
CA ILE A 87 -12.91 -17.06 -24.16
C ILE A 87 -14.26 -16.85 -24.84
N GLY A 88 -14.56 -17.65 -25.87
CA GLY A 88 -15.79 -17.54 -26.65
C GLY A 88 -17.07 -17.95 -25.91
N ASN A 89 -16.95 -18.73 -24.83
CA ASN A 89 -18.07 -19.12 -23.98
C ASN A 89 -18.21 -18.17 -22.78
N GLY A 90 -19.33 -17.43 -22.72
CA GLY A 90 -19.62 -16.47 -21.65
C GLY A 90 -19.68 -17.08 -20.25
N ILE A 91 -20.18 -18.32 -20.10
CA ILE A 91 -20.24 -19.02 -18.80
C ILE A 91 -18.83 -19.39 -18.34
N THR A 92 -18.02 -19.94 -19.24
CA THR A 92 -16.63 -20.28 -18.94
C THR A 92 -15.83 -19.03 -18.56
N LYS A 93 -16.04 -17.92 -19.27
CA LYS A 93 -15.43 -16.63 -18.93
C LYS A 93 -15.83 -16.15 -17.54
N ALA A 94 -17.11 -16.22 -17.19
CA ALA A 94 -17.61 -15.84 -15.87
C ALA A 94 -17.03 -16.70 -14.75
N LEU A 95 -16.99 -18.02 -14.94
CA LEU A 95 -16.44 -18.96 -13.95
C LEU A 95 -14.95 -18.72 -13.74
N LEU A 96 -14.19 -18.49 -14.81
CA LEU A 96 -12.76 -18.24 -14.72
C LEU A 96 -12.47 -16.90 -14.03
N LEU A 97 -13.21 -15.84 -14.36
CA LEU A 97 -13.14 -14.57 -13.63
C LEU A 97 -13.42 -14.73 -12.14
N PHE A 98 -14.48 -15.47 -11.80
CA PHE A 98 -14.84 -15.74 -10.41
C PHE A 98 -13.71 -16.44 -9.65
N VAL A 99 -13.13 -17.49 -10.24
CA VAL A 99 -12.02 -18.23 -9.63
C VAL A 99 -10.80 -17.33 -9.43
N VAL A 100 -10.45 -16.52 -10.42
CA VAL A 100 -9.31 -15.60 -10.32
C VAL A 100 -9.55 -14.55 -9.24
N TYR A 101 -10.71 -13.89 -9.23
CA TYR A 101 -11.04 -12.91 -8.20
C TYR A 101 -11.08 -13.55 -6.80
N PHE A 102 -11.56 -14.78 -6.68
CA PHE A 102 -11.56 -15.51 -5.42
C PHE A 102 -10.13 -15.73 -4.90
N ILE A 103 -9.22 -16.22 -5.76
CA ILE A 103 -7.82 -16.44 -5.40
C ILE A 103 -7.15 -15.12 -4.99
N VAL A 104 -7.32 -14.06 -5.79
CA VAL A 104 -6.70 -12.75 -5.50
C VAL A 104 -7.22 -12.18 -4.18
N GLN A 105 -8.52 -12.31 -3.89
CA GLN A 105 -9.09 -11.85 -2.62
C GLN A 105 -8.51 -12.63 -1.42
N VAL A 106 -8.40 -13.96 -1.52
CA VAL A 106 -7.75 -14.77 -0.48
C VAL A 106 -6.31 -14.33 -0.26
N LEU A 107 -5.54 -14.07 -1.33
CA LEU A 107 -4.17 -13.60 -1.23
C LEU A 107 -4.07 -12.24 -0.53
N ILE A 108 -4.96 -11.30 -0.85
CA ILE A 108 -4.99 -9.97 -0.23
C ILE A 108 -5.38 -10.04 1.25
N GLU A 109 -6.26 -10.97 1.64
CA GLU A 109 -6.57 -11.21 3.05
C GLU A 109 -5.41 -11.84 3.82
N LEU A 110 -4.65 -12.74 3.19
CA LEU A 110 -3.41 -13.26 3.76
C LEU A 110 -2.36 -12.15 3.92
N CYS A 111 -2.25 -11.23 2.94
CA CYS A 111 -1.40 -10.03 3.07
C CYS A 111 -1.85 -9.13 4.22
N GLY A 112 -3.16 -8.90 4.40
CA GLY A 112 -3.71 -8.15 5.53
C GLY A 112 -3.39 -8.80 6.88
N LEU A 113 -3.44 -10.14 6.95
CA LEU A 113 -3.03 -10.90 8.14
C LEU A 113 -1.54 -10.74 8.43
N LEU A 114 -0.68 -10.81 7.40
CA LEU A 114 0.75 -10.57 7.53
C LEU A 114 1.03 -9.15 8.02
N GLY A 115 0.35 -8.14 7.48
CA GLY A 115 0.43 -6.76 7.94
C GLY A 115 0.04 -6.63 9.41
N THR A 116 -1.04 -7.29 9.84
CA THR A 116 -1.46 -7.27 11.25
C THR A 116 -0.41 -7.89 12.17
N LYS A 117 0.20 -9.01 11.78
CA LYS A 117 1.30 -9.62 12.53
C LYS A 117 2.53 -8.72 12.57
N PHE A 118 2.83 -8.04 11.47
CA PHE A 118 3.94 -7.11 11.37
C PHE A 118 3.76 -5.93 12.34
N PHE A 119 2.59 -5.32 12.41
CA PHE A 119 2.31 -4.21 13.33
C PHE A 119 2.17 -4.66 14.80
N ASN A 120 1.77 -5.92 15.04
CA ASN A 120 1.74 -6.52 16.38
C ASN A 120 3.08 -7.11 16.84
N ARG A 121 4.18 -6.89 16.10
CA ARG A 121 5.50 -7.39 16.51
C ARG A 121 5.95 -6.74 17.83
N THR A 122 6.87 -7.39 18.53
CA THR A 122 7.50 -6.77 19.70
C THR A 122 8.51 -5.72 19.25
N HIS A 123 8.27 -4.45 19.56
CA HIS A 123 9.22 -3.36 19.33
C HIS A 123 10.41 -3.49 20.29
N ARG A 124 11.63 -3.63 19.75
CA ARG A 124 12.87 -3.84 20.52
C ARG A 124 13.96 -2.81 20.19
N TRP A 125 13.91 -2.20 19.02
CA TRP A 125 14.98 -1.40 18.44
C TRP A 125 14.61 0.08 18.26
N GLY A 126 13.54 0.54 18.92
CA GLY A 126 13.16 1.94 19.04
C GLY A 126 13.01 2.62 17.67
N MET A 127 14.01 3.41 17.25
CA MET A 127 14.00 4.14 15.97
C MET A 127 13.92 3.25 14.73
N ILE A 128 14.47 2.02 14.79
CA ILE A 128 14.37 1.08 13.67
C ILE A 128 12.93 0.57 13.55
N ASP A 129 12.28 0.29 14.68
CA ASP A 129 10.88 -0.14 14.64
C ASP A 129 9.94 0.97 14.19
N GLU A 130 10.20 2.23 14.59
CA GLU A 130 9.47 3.38 14.09
C GLU A 130 9.62 3.54 12.57
N ALA A 131 10.84 3.39 12.04
CA ALA A 131 11.11 3.41 10.61
C ALA A 131 10.34 2.29 9.87
N LEU A 132 10.42 1.06 10.39
CA LEU A 132 9.73 -0.10 9.82
C LEU A 132 8.20 0.08 9.82
N ASP A 133 7.62 0.64 10.87
CA ASP A 133 6.18 0.92 10.92
C ASP A 133 5.77 1.96 9.88
N ILE A 134 6.51 3.06 9.79
CA ILE A 134 6.25 4.12 8.80
C ILE A 134 6.36 3.56 7.39
N ILE A 135 7.41 2.78 7.08
CA ILE A 135 7.58 2.08 5.81
C ILE A 135 6.35 1.20 5.51
N GLY A 136 5.90 0.41 6.48
CA GLY A 136 4.74 -0.48 6.35
C GLY A 136 3.41 0.24 6.13
N TYR A 137 3.27 1.47 6.60
CA TYR A 137 2.09 2.30 6.34
C TYR A 137 2.17 3.05 5.01
N VAL A 138 3.36 3.51 4.63
CA VAL A 138 3.54 4.39 3.47
C VAL A 138 3.60 3.61 2.17
N ILE A 139 4.50 2.65 2.04
CA ILE A 139 4.86 2.04 0.75
C ILE A 139 3.69 1.31 0.07
N PRO A 140 2.92 0.49 0.78
CA PRO A 140 2.11 -0.49 0.08
C PRO A 140 1.09 0.16 -0.88
N ILE A 141 0.40 1.24 -0.49
CA ILE A 141 -0.68 1.85 -1.31
C ILE A 141 -0.13 2.64 -2.52
N PRO A 142 0.79 3.60 -2.36
CA PRO A 142 1.35 4.36 -3.48
C PRO A 142 2.12 3.47 -4.46
N PHE A 143 2.87 2.45 -4.00
CA PHE A 143 3.68 1.63 -4.91
C PHE A 143 2.87 0.59 -5.68
N LEU A 144 1.69 0.20 -5.20
CA LEU A 144 0.72 -0.47 -6.07
C LEU A 144 0.30 0.43 -7.23
N TYR A 145 -0.04 1.70 -6.92
CA TYR A 145 -0.49 2.66 -7.92
C TYR A 145 0.63 2.99 -8.92
N ILE A 146 1.81 3.38 -8.42
CA ILE A 146 3.00 3.64 -9.23
C ILE A 146 3.37 2.42 -10.08
N GLY A 147 3.46 1.23 -9.47
CA GLY A 147 3.82 0.02 -10.18
C GLY A 147 2.83 -0.31 -11.30
N SER A 148 1.53 -0.07 -11.11
CA SER A 148 0.51 -0.31 -12.14
C SER A 148 0.71 0.56 -13.39
N ILE A 149 1.17 1.80 -13.20
CA ILE A 149 1.48 2.73 -14.30
C ILE A 149 2.77 2.30 -14.99
N LEU A 150 3.81 2.02 -14.20
CA LEU A 150 5.14 1.70 -14.71
C LEU A 150 5.24 0.32 -15.35
N HIS A 151 4.29 -0.58 -15.06
CA HIS A 151 4.21 -1.90 -15.66
C HIS A 151 3.68 -1.87 -17.09
N ILE A 152 3.01 -0.78 -17.53
CA ILE A 152 2.43 -0.69 -18.88
C ILE A 152 3.52 -0.88 -19.93
N ASP A 153 3.41 -1.89 -20.80
CA ASP A 153 4.38 -2.13 -21.86
C ASP A 153 4.17 -1.15 -23.02
N LEU A 154 5.05 -0.14 -23.11
CA LEU A 154 5.01 0.86 -24.18
C LEU A 154 5.79 0.44 -25.42
N GLN A 155 6.42 -0.74 -25.41
CA GLN A 155 7.05 -1.30 -26.60
C GLN A 155 6.00 -1.76 -27.61
N ASP A 156 4.79 -2.08 -27.15
CA ASP A 156 3.63 -2.30 -28.02
C ASP A 156 3.10 -0.95 -28.55
N PRO A 157 3.16 -0.70 -29.87
CA PRO A 157 2.70 0.55 -30.46
C PRO A 157 1.23 0.85 -30.16
N MET A 158 0.37 -0.16 -30.08
CA MET A 158 -1.04 0.03 -29.77
C MET A 158 -1.17 0.60 -28.34
N VAL A 159 -0.53 -0.06 -27.37
CA VAL A 159 -0.60 0.33 -25.95
C VAL A 159 -0.06 1.74 -25.76
N TYR A 160 1.03 2.08 -26.46
CA TYR A 160 1.58 3.43 -26.48
C TYR A 160 0.54 4.47 -26.93
N PHE A 161 -0.15 4.26 -28.06
CA PHE A 161 -1.16 5.20 -28.53
C PHE A 161 -2.34 5.39 -27.56
N MET A 162 -2.70 4.34 -26.82
CA MET A 162 -3.80 4.38 -25.85
C MET A 162 -3.44 5.14 -24.57
N TYR A 163 -2.20 5.05 -24.08
CA TYR A 163 -1.81 5.57 -22.77
C TYR A 163 -0.94 6.82 -22.80
N ALA A 164 -0.22 7.11 -23.91
CA ALA A 164 0.77 8.19 -23.97
C ALA A 164 0.22 9.57 -23.55
N SER A 165 -1.02 9.89 -23.91
CA SER A 165 -1.65 11.18 -23.60
C SER A 165 -1.93 11.38 -22.10
N SER A 166 -2.10 10.30 -21.34
CA SER A 166 -2.47 10.34 -19.91
C SER A 166 -1.31 10.05 -18.97
N MET A 167 -0.17 9.61 -19.49
CA MET A 167 0.91 9.05 -18.69
C MET A 167 1.54 10.07 -17.75
N ASN A 168 1.86 11.27 -18.24
CA ASN A 168 2.42 12.35 -17.42
C ASN A 168 1.47 12.73 -16.26
N VAL A 169 0.16 12.79 -16.53
CA VAL A 169 -0.84 13.10 -15.50
C VAL A 169 -0.91 11.98 -14.46
N ASN A 170 -0.88 10.72 -14.89
CA ASN A 170 -0.93 9.58 -13.99
C ASN A 170 0.31 9.47 -13.10
N ILE A 171 1.51 9.75 -13.63
CA ILE A 171 2.75 9.79 -12.85
C ILE A 171 2.71 10.90 -11.81
N LEU A 172 2.31 12.13 -12.19
CA LEU A 172 2.19 13.25 -11.26
C LEU A 172 1.17 12.96 -10.16
N PHE A 173 0.06 12.31 -10.52
CA PHE A 173 -0.92 11.87 -9.54
C PHE A 173 -0.35 10.79 -8.61
N ALA A 174 0.43 9.85 -9.14
CA ALA A 174 1.09 8.81 -8.36
C ALA A 174 2.06 9.41 -7.32
N GLU A 175 2.84 10.40 -7.75
CA GLU A 175 3.75 11.16 -6.88
C GLU A 175 2.99 11.94 -5.81
N LEU A 176 1.87 12.59 -6.19
CA LEU A 176 1.00 13.27 -5.23
C LEU A 176 0.44 12.30 -4.18
N VAL A 177 0.01 11.10 -4.59
CA VAL A 177 -0.48 10.06 -3.67
C VAL A 177 0.64 9.62 -2.73
N LEU A 178 1.85 9.37 -3.24
CA LEU A 178 3.01 9.04 -2.40
C LEU A 178 3.29 10.15 -1.39
N LEU A 179 3.36 11.40 -1.84
CA LEU A 179 3.63 12.55 -0.98
C LEU A 179 2.57 12.72 0.10
N LEU A 180 1.29 12.69 -0.26
CA LEU A 180 0.19 12.87 0.69
C LEU A 180 0.17 11.75 1.74
N VAL A 181 0.29 10.49 1.31
CA VAL A 181 0.31 9.34 2.23
C VAL A 181 1.53 9.42 3.15
N SER A 182 2.73 9.67 2.62
CA SER A 182 3.96 9.81 3.40
C SER A 182 3.84 10.90 4.48
N LEU A 183 3.42 12.11 4.09
CA LEU A 183 3.31 13.23 5.03
C LEU A 183 2.24 12.99 6.08
N LEU A 184 1.09 12.42 5.71
CA LEU A 184 0.05 12.06 6.68
C LEU A 184 0.59 11.04 7.68
N VAL A 185 1.28 9.98 7.22
CA VAL A 185 1.86 8.98 8.11
C VAL A 185 2.91 9.60 9.02
N PHE A 186 3.83 10.42 8.52
CA PHE A 186 4.83 11.08 9.35
C PHE A 186 4.17 11.92 10.44
N VAL A 187 3.16 12.72 10.09
CA VAL A 187 2.44 13.56 11.05
C VAL A 187 1.71 12.69 12.07
N PHE A 188 0.85 11.75 11.65
CA PHE A 188 0.00 11.00 12.58
C PHE A 188 0.75 9.97 13.42
N TYR A 189 1.77 9.33 12.85
CA TYR A 189 2.55 8.31 13.54
C TYR A 189 3.50 8.96 14.56
N LEU A 190 4.18 10.05 14.19
CA LEU A 190 5.15 10.73 15.05
C LEU A 190 4.55 11.84 15.92
N TYR A 191 3.25 12.12 15.78
CA TYR A 191 2.58 13.19 16.53
C TYR A 191 2.82 13.03 18.04
N PRO A 192 3.20 14.10 18.76
CA PRO A 192 3.40 14.03 20.20
C PRO A 192 2.08 13.71 20.93
N ARG A 193 1.94 12.47 21.42
CA ARG A 193 0.79 12.04 22.23
C ARG A 193 0.91 12.45 23.70
N ASP A 194 2.13 12.54 24.22
CA ASP A 194 2.41 12.98 25.59
C ASP A 194 3.01 14.40 25.63
N LEU A 195 2.75 15.12 26.74
CA LEU A 195 2.99 16.55 26.86
C LEU A 195 4.47 16.98 26.93
N ALA A 196 5.42 16.05 27.11
CA ALA A 196 6.84 16.38 27.26
C ALA A 196 7.53 16.62 25.91
N TYR A 197 8.30 17.71 25.81
CA TYR A 197 9.13 18.07 24.65
C TYR A 197 8.38 18.19 23.30
N LYS A 198 7.13 18.66 23.30
CA LYS A 198 6.31 18.86 22.07
C LYS A 198 7.05 19.56 20.93
N GLY A 199 7.79 20.63 21.23
CA GLY A 199 8.54 21.38 20.22
C GLY A 199 9.65 20.56 19.56
N VAL A 200 10.34 19.71 20.32
CA VAL A 200 11.39 18.83 19.79
C VAL A 200 10.79 17.74 18.90
N ARG A 201 9.63 17.21 19.28
CA ARG A 201 8.89 16.23 18.45
C ARG A 201 8.35 16.82 17.15
N LEU A 202 7.83 18.05 17.19
CA LEU A 202 7.43 18.76 15.97
C LEU A 202 8.64 19.00 15.06
N LEU A 203 9.79 19.40 15.63
CA LEU A 203 11.03 19.55 14.87
C LEU A 203 11.45 18.23 14.22
N ARG A 204 11.36 17.10 14.92
CA ARG A 204 11.63 15.77 14.35
C ARG A 204 10.76 15.48 13.13
N ILE A 205 9.46 15.77 13.19
CA ILE A 205 8.54 15.58 12.04
C ILE A 205 9.00 16.41 10.86
N VAL A 206 9.32 17.70 11.08
CA VAL A 206 9.79 18.61 10.04
C VAL A 206 11.10 18.11 9.42
N ILE A 207 12.07 17.69 10.23
CA ILE A 207 13.36 17.17 9.74
C ILE A 207 13.15 15.88 8.93
N THR A 208 12.34 14.96 9.44
CA THR A 208 12.01 13.70 8.74
C THR A 208 11.39 13.99 7.37
N ALA A 209 10.37 14.86 7.33
CA ALA A 209 9.69 15.22 6.10
C ALA A 209 10.62 15.96 5.11
N ALA A 210 11.40 16.93 5.60
CA ALA A 210 12.33 17.69 4.77
C ALA A 210 13.43 16.80 4.18
N MET A 211 13.97 15.87 4.97
CA MET A 211 15.02 14.97 4.51
C MET A 211 14.49 13.96 3.49
N TRP A 212 13.30 13.41 3.75
CA TRP A 212 12.60 12.56 2.80
C TRP A 212 12.31 13.27 1.47
N LEU A 213 11.78 14.51 1.53
CA LEU A 213 11.51 15.34 0.36
C LEU A 213 12.80 15.67 -0.40
N ALA A 214 13.88 16.02 0.29
CA ALA A 214 15.15 16.37 -0.35
C ALA A 214 15.77 15.17 -1.08
N MET A 215 15.71 13.97 -0.50
CA MET A 215 16.18 12.74 -1.17
C MET A 215 15.32 12.41 -2.40
N ASN A 216 13.99 12.46 -2.29
CA ASN A 216 13.09 12.25 -3.42
C ASN A 216 13.32 13.29 -4.52
N ALA A 217 13.46 14.57 -4.16
CA ALA A 217 13.69 15.65 -5.12
C ALA A 217 15.01 15.49 -5.86
N HIS A 218 16.07 15.08 -5.16
CA HIS A 218 17.37 14.81 -5.78
C HIS A 218 17.30 13.68 -6.81
N ILE A 219 16.55 12.61 -6.52
CA ILE A 219 16.42 11.47 -7.43
C ILE A 219 15.50 11.80 -8.62
N LEU A 220 14.36 12.46 -8.38
CA LEU A 220 13.33 12.66 -9.40
C LEU A 220 13.55 13.90 -10.28
N TYR A 221 14.17 14.97 -9.75
CA TYR A 221 14.24 16.28 -10.41
C TYR A 221 15.66 16.73 -10.77
N GLY A 222 16.57 15.79 -10.99
CA GLY A 222 17.86 16.10 -11.65
C GLY A 222 18.99 16.45 -10.69
N GLY A 223 19.01 15.85 -9.49
CA GLY A 223 20.24 15.73 -8.73
C GLY A 223 21.28 14.89 -9.48
N TYR A 224 22.55 15.04 -9.11
CA TYR A 224 23.61 14.22 -9.70
C TYR A 224 23.40 12.75 -9.39
N ILE A 225 23.27 11.93 -10.43
CA ILE A 225 23.27 10.46 -10.37
C ILE A 225 24.53 9.98 -11.10
N PRO A 226 25.40 9.18 -10.46
CA PRO A 226 26.59 8.65 -11.11
C PRO A 226 26.26 7.83 -12.37
N GLU A 227 27.10 7.94 -13.41
CA GLU A 227 26.86 7.26 -14.70
C GLU A 227 26.71 5.75 -14.58
N PHE A 228 27.48 5.11 -13.69
CA PHE A 228 27.35 3.67 -13.46
C PHE A 228 25.98 3.29 -12.89
N ILE A 229 25.35 4.16 -12.07
CA ILE A 229 23.99 3.94 -11.58
C ILE A 229 23.00 4.10 -12.74
N LEU A 230 23.14 5.16 -13.54
CA LEU A 230 22.28 5.38 -14.73
C LEU A 230 22.32 4.19 -15.69
N SER A 231 23.49 3.58 -15.87
CA SER A 231 23.64 2.38 -16.71
C SER A 231 22.89 1.15 -16.19
N LEU A 232 22.67 1.07 -14.88
CA LEU A 232 21.95 -0.03 -14.23
C LEU A 232 20.44 0.21 -14.16
N VAL A 233 19.98 1.47 -14.24
CA VAL A 233 18.56 1.83 -14.10
C VAL A 233 17.64 0.99 -14.99
N PRO A 234 17.90 0.79 -16.30
CA PRO A 234 17.01 -0.02 -17.13
C PRO A 234 16.92 -1.49 -16.71
N THR A 235 17.97 -2.02 -16.06
CA THR A 235 18.03 -3.41 -15.60
C THR A 235 17.34 -3.59 -14.25
N VAL A 236 17.58 -2.66 -13.31
CA VAL A 236 17.02 -2.76 -11.94
C VAL A 236 15.61 -2.17 -11.85
N PHE A 237 15.29 -1.22 -12.73
CA PHE A 237 14.01 -0.52 -12.79
C PHE A 237 13.50 -0.43 -14.25
N PRO A 238 13.03 -1.57 -14.81
CA PRO A 238 12.58 -1.68 -16.20
C PRO A 238 11.20 -1.03 -16.41
N THR A 239 11.15 0.30 -16.33
CA THR A 239 9.92 1.08 -16.53
C THR A 239 9.40 0.92 -17.95
N TYR A 240 8.09 0.73 -18.05
CA TYR A 240 7.35 0.60 -19.29
C TYR A 240 7.68 -0.61 -20.17
N GLN A 241 8.09 -1.72 -19.55
CA GLN A 241 8.53 -2.94 -20.24
C GLN A 241 7.70 -4.18 -19.86
N GLY A 242 6.51 -4.02 -19.26
CA GLY A 242 5.71 -5.18 -18.83
C GLY A 242 6.35 -6.01 -17.72
N ASN A 243 7.32 -5.46 -16.99
CA ASN A 243 8.15 -6.21 -16.05
C ASN A 243 7.72 -5.96 -14.59
N PRO A 244 7.40 -7.01 -13.81
CA PRO A 244 6.92 -6.87 -12.44
C PRO A 244 7.96 -6.31 -11.46
N LEU A 245 9.24 -6.21 -11.83
CA LEU A 245 10.28 -5.59 -11.00
C LEU A 245 9.94 -4.13 -10.62
N VAL A 246 9.15 -3.42 -11.44
CA VAL A 246 8.71 -2.05 -11.14
C VAL A 246 7.84 -1.92 -9.88
N PHE A 247 7.28 -3.03 -9.37
CA PHE A 247 6.57 -3.06 -8.10
C PHE A 247 7.50 -3.25 -6.88
N ILE A 248 8.73 -3.73 -7.10
CA ILE A 248 9.64 -4.13 -6.03
C ILE A 248 10.78 -3.14 -5.87
N THR A 249 11.53 -2.86 -6.94
CA THR A 249 12.76 -2.05 -6.86
C THR A 249 12.51 -0.64 -6.32
N PRO A 250 11.50 0.09 -6.83
CA PRO A 250 11.20 1.45 -6.33
C PRO A 250 10.75 1.44 -4.88
N ALA A 251 9.98 0.43 -4.49
CA ALA A 251 9.51 0.27 -3.11
C ALA A 251 10.69 0.05 -2.14
N ILE A 252 11.68 -0.76 -2.52
CA ILE A 252 12.88 -0.96 -1.69
C ILE A 252 13.70 0.33 -1.55
N LEU A 253 13.87 1.06 -2.65
CA LEU A 253 14.58 2.33 -2.64
C LEU A 253 13.87 3.36 -1.73
N GLU A 254 12.55 3.46 -1.86
CA GLU A 254 11.73 4.33 -1.02
C GLU A 254 11.78 3.92 0.46
N ALA A 255 11.74 2.62 0.74
CA ALA A 255 11.91 2.10 2.10
C ALA A 255 13.22 2.56 2.72
N GLY A 256 14.31 2.52 1.95
CA GLY A 256 15.60 3.03 2.35
C GLY A 256 15.57 4.52 2.67
N MET A 257 14.99 5.34 1.78
CA MET A 257 14.90 6.79 1.98
C MET A 257 14.04 7.17 3.19
N ILE A 258 12.88 6.55 3.35
CA ILE A 258 12.02 6.73 4.54
C ILE A 258 12.79 6.32 5.80
N GLY A 259 13.45 5.15 5.77
CA GLY A 259 14.21 4.66 6.91
C GLY A 259 15.32 5.62 7.33
N VAL A 260 16.10 6.13 6.37
CA VAL A 260 17.17 7.11 6.62
C VAL A 260 16.58 8.41 7.18
N ALA A 261 15.51 8.93 6.58
CA ALA A 261 14.87 10.16 7.03
C ALA A 261 14.36 10.06 8.49
N VAL A 262 13.68 8.95 8.83
CA VAL A 262 13.13 8.70 10.16
C VAL A 262 14.25 8.55 11.19
N ILE A 263 15.32 7.83 10.86
CA ILE A 263 16.49 7.65 11.74
C ILE A 263 17.17 9.00 12.01
N ILE A 264 17.40 9.82 10.97
CA ILE A 264 17.97 11.16 11.13
C ILE A 264 17.10 12.02 12.05
N GLY A 265 15.79 12.06 11.81
CA GLY A 265 14.86 12.81 12.67
C GLY A 265 14.89 12.34 14.12
N ALA A 266 14.95 11.02 14.35
CA ALA A 266 15.04 10.43 15.69
C ALA A 266 16.36 10.73 16.40
N LEU A 267 17.49 10.76 15.66
CA LEU A 267 18.80 11.12 16.21
C LEU A 267 18.83 12.59 16.66
N VAL A 268 18.27 13.49 15.85
CA VAL A 268 18.17 14.91 16.22
C VAL A 268 17.30 15.11 17.46
N GLU A 269 16.14 14.43 17.56
CA GLU A 269 15.31 14.48 18.76
C GLU A 269 16.10 14.04 20.00
N ARG A 270 16.78 12.89 19.93
CA ARG A 270 17.56 12.35 21.06
C ARG A 270 18.70 13.27 21.48
N GLY A 271 19.43 13.85 20.53
CA GLY A 271 20.53 14.76 20.81
C GLY A 271 20.08 16.05 21.52
N ILE A 272 18.94 16.61 21.12
CA ILE A 272 18.39 17.81 21.77
C ILE A 272 17.88 17.48 23.19
N ILE A 273 17.23 16.33 23.36
CA ILE A 273 16.70 15.92 24.67
C ILE A 273 17.84 15.59 25.64
N SER A 274 18.92 14.94 25.19
CA SER A 274 20.08 14.63 26.05
C SER A 274 20.76 15.90 26.55
N GLN A 275 21.00 16.88 25.67
CA GLN A 275 21.59 18.18 26.07
C GLN A 275 20.74 18.92 27.10
N ARG A 276 19.40 18.89 26.99
CA ARG A 276 18.52 19.52 27.98
C ARG A 276 18.47 18.80 29.33
N ARG A 277 18.80 17.50 29.38
CA ARG A 277 18.90 16.76 30.65
C ARG A 277 20.22 17.04 31.37
N GLU A 278 21.29 17.33 30.64
CA GLU A 278 22.60 17.67 31.22
C GLU A 278 22.64 19.13 31.74
N SER A 279 21.74 20.00 31.29
CA SER A 279 21.67 21.41 31.72
C SER A 279 20.79 21.66 32.97
N ILE A 280 20.17 20.63 33.55
CA ILE A 280 19.32 20.68 34.75
C ILE A 280 20.05 20.00 35.89
#